data_AF-A0A382T5F4-F1
#
_entry.id   AF-A0A382T5F4-F1
#
_cell.length_a   1.000
_cell.length_b   1.000
_cell.length_c   1.000
_cell.angle_alpha   90.00
_cell.angle_beta   90.00
_cell.angle_gamma   90.00
#
_symmetry.space_group_name_H-M   'P 1'
#
loop_
_entity.id
_entity.type
_entity.pdbx_description
1 polymer ?
#
loop_
_entity_poly.entity_id
_entity_poly.type
_entity_poly.pdbx_seq_one_letter_code
_entity_poly.pdbx_strand_id
1 'polypeptide(L)'
;MSSLKNLEIAKTSFLNKSNSSFIEEMYLKFIEKDPSLPLSWEIYFKSLGEELSSVVKELEGPTWKPNKKKIKINIKQHEKESNIDLNNLKSSNDINNQILEKSKIDSIKAIALIRAYRIRGHLIANLDPLGMMER
;
A
#
# COMPACT_ATOMS: atom_id res chain seq x y z
N MET A 1 -25.39 29.53 5.38
CA MET A 1 -24.42 28.46 5.71
C MET A 1 -24.58 27.18 4.87
N SER A 2 -25.57 27.09 3.96
CA SER A 2 -25.82 25.91 3.11
C SER A 2 -25.15 25.94 1.73
N SER A 3 -24.75 27.10 1.20
CA SER A 3 -24.28 27.23 -0.19
C SER A 3 -22.90 26.62 -0.45
N LEU A 4 -21.92 26.86 0.44
CA LEU A 4 -20.56 26.33 0.29
C LEU A 4 -20.55 24.80 0.35
N LYS A 5 -21.27 24.22 1.31
CA LYS A 5 -21.40 22.77 1.43
C LYS A 5 -22.06 22.15 0.21
N ASN A 6 -23.08 22.81 -0.35
CA ASN A 6 -23.71 22.36 -1.60
C ASN A 6 -22.74 22.41 -2.80
N LEU A 7 -21.87 23.42 -2.86
CA LEU A 7 -20.85 23.53 -3.92
C LEU A 7 -19.80 22.42 -3.81
N GLU A 8 -19.35 22.10 -2.59
CA GLU A 8 -18.44 20.99 -2.34
C GLU A 8 -19.09 19.65 -2.69
N ILE A 9 -20.33 19.43 -2.26
CA ILE A 9 -21.11 18.24 -2.61
C ILE A 9 -21.24 18.13 -4.13
N ALA A 10 -21.53 19.21 -4.86
CA ALA A 10 -21.59 19.16 -6.32
C ALA A 10 -20.27 18.74 -6.96
N LYS A 11 -19.13 19.17 -6.39
CA LYS A 11 -17.80 18.78 -6.85
C LYS A 11 -17.46 17.33 -6.53
N THR A 12 -17.92 16.77 -5.41
CA THR A 12 -17.55 15.41 -4.97
C THR A 12 -18.66 14.37 -5.10
N SER A 13 -19.86 14.76 -5.54
CA SER A 13 -21.04 13.86 -5.65
C SER A 13 -20.79 12.68 -6.59
N PHE A 14 -19.90 12.88 -7.58
CA PHE A 14 -19.46 11.80 -8.46
C PHE A 14 -18.50 10.82 -7.76
N LEU A 15 -18.04 11.04 -6.54
CA LEU A 15 -17.18 10.11 -5.80
C LEU A 15 -18.05 9.26 -4.88
N ASN A 16 -18.77 8.30 -5.47
CA ASN A 16 -19.66 7.43 -4.71
C ASN A 16 -19.27 5.96 -4.89
N LYS A 17 -19.61 5.11 -3.92
CA LYS A 17 -19.20 3.70 -3.98
C LYS A 17 -19.80 2.98 -5.18
N SER A 18 -21.01 3.35 -5.60
CA SER A 18 -21.70 2.76 -6.76
C SER A 18 -20.98 3.00 -8.09
N ASN A 19 -20.21 4.08 -8.24
CA ASN A 19 -19.47 4.36 -9.47
C ASN A 19 -17.96 4.12 -9.35
N SER A 20 -17.51 3.51 -8.26
CA SER A 20 -16.10 3.16 -8.03
C SER A 20 -15.45 2.44 -9.22
N SER A 21 -16.14 1.47 -9.82
CA SER A 21 -15.63 0.74 -10.99
C SER A 21 -15.39 1.63 -12.22
N PHE A 22 -16.19 2.68 -12.39
CA PHE A 22 -16.03 3.62 -13.50
C PHE A 22 -14.86 4.57 -13.25
N ILE A 23 -14.71 5.04 -12.01
CA ILE A 23 -13.58 5.89 -11.60
C ILE A 23 -12.27 5.13 -11.79
N GLU A 24 -12.23 3.85 -11.41
CA GLU A 24 -11.09 2.96 -11.63
C GLU A 24 -10.74 2.88 -13.13
N GLU A 25 -11.72 2.70 -14.02
CA GLU A 25 -11.48 2.68 -15.46
C GLU A 25 -10.93 4.03 -15.98
N MET A 26 -11.48 5.16 -15.52
CA MET A 26 -10.97 6.49 -15.89
C MET A 26 -9.54 6.71 -15.39
N TYR A 27 -9.21 6.22 -14.20
CA TYR A 27 -7.85 6.30 -13.68
C TYR A 27 -6.88 5.40 -14.45
N LEU A 28 -7.31 4.21 -14.88
CA LEU A 28 -6.52 3.36 -15.77
C LEU A 28 -6.19 4.08 -17.08
N LYS A 29 -7.20 4.73 -17.69
CA LYS A 29 -7.00 5.57 -18.90
C LYS A 29 -6.04 6.73 -18.64
N PHE A 30 -6.08 7.33 -17.45
CA PHE A 30 -5.13 8.36 -17.03
C PHE A 30 -3.69 7.84 -16.93
N ILE A 31 -3.49 6.67 -16.31
CA ILE A 31 -2.16 6.02 -16.25
C ILE A 31 -1.65 5.67 -17.66
N GLU A 32 -2.53 5.14 -18.51
CA GLU A 32 -2.21 4.73 -19.88
C GLU A 32 -2.06 5.91 -20.85
N LYS A 33 -2.39 7.13 -20.43
CA LYS A 33 -2.42 8.36 -21.25
C LYS A 33 -3.30 8.22 -22.49
N ASP A 34 -4.47 7.61 -22.32
CA ASP A 34 -5.45 7.42 -23.39
C ASP A 34 -6.02 8.78 -23.85
N PRO A 35 -5.98 9.13 -25.16
CA PRO A 35 -6.59 10.35 -25.69
C PRO A 35 -8.11 10.41 -25.50
N SER A 36 -8.78 9.28 -25.22
CA SER A 36 -10.21 9.25 -24.91
C SER A 36 -10.55 9.79 -23.51
N LEU A 37 -9.56 10.08 -22.65
CA LEU A 37 -9.81 10.59 -21.31
C LEU A 37 -10.29 12.06 -21.36
N PRO A 38 -11.42 12.41 -20.71
CA PRO A 38 -11.86 13.80 -20.61
C PRO A 38 -10.89 14.67 -19.81
N LEU A 39 -10.68 15.92 -20.26
CA LEU A 39 -9.78 16.88 -19.61
C LEU A 39 -10.11 17.15 -18.13
N SER A 40 -11.39 17.11 -17.76
CA SER A 40 -11.83 17.27 -16.37
C SER A 40 -11.25 16.20 -15.44
N TRP A 41 -11.15 14.96 -15.91
CA TRP A 41 -10.55 13.85 -15.17
C TRP A 41 -9.04 14.00 -15.05
N GLU A 42 -8.37 14.44 -16.12
CA GLU A 42 -6.93 14.70 -16.07
C GLU A 42 -6.59 15.79 -15.04
N ILE A 43 -7.33 16.90 -15.04
CA ILE A 43 -7.16 18.00 -14.07
C ILE A 43 -7.45 17.49 -12.65
N TYR A 44 -8.54 16.73 -12.49
CA TYR A 44 -8.91 16.16 -11.20
C TYR A 44 -7.79 15.27 -10.66
N PHE A 45 -7.34 14.25 -11.39
CA PHE A 45 -6.29 13.32 -10.92
C PHE A 45 -4.96 14.00 -10.65
N LYS A 46 -4.57 15.00 -11.47
CA LYS A 46 -3.38 15.83 -11.18
C LYS A 46 -3.53 16.61 -9.87
N SER A 47 -4.72 17.07 -9.52
CA SER A 47 -4.96 17.83 -8.28
C SER A 47 -4.86 17.00 -7.00
N LEU A 48 -4.99 15.66 -7.07
CA LEU A 48 -4.82 14.80 -5.90
C LEU A 48 -3.35 14.67 -5.49
N GLY A 49 -2.40 14.82 -6.43
CA GLY A 49 -0.97 14.71 -6.15
C GLY A 49 -0.55 13.32 -5.65
N GLU A 50 -1.30 12.27 -5.98
CA GLU A 50 -1.05 10.91 -5.52
C GLU A 50 0.15 10.26 -6.21
N GLU A 51 0.90 9.46 -5.44
CA GLU A 51 1.99 8.66 -5.98
C GLU A 51 1.40 7.48 -6.79
N LEU A 52 1.64 7.49 -8.11
CA LEU A 52 1.11 6.48 -9.05
C LEU A 52 1.43 5.03 -8.62
N SER A 53 2.57 4.82 -7.94
CA SER A 53 3.00 3.50 -7.46
C SER A 53 2.03 2.91 -6.41
N SER A 54 1.56 3.75 -5.49
CA SER A 54 0.67 3.37 -4.40
C SER A 54 -0.74 3.07 -4.93
N VAL A 55 -1.25 3.92 -5.83
CA VAL A 55 -2.58 3.75 -6.41
C VAL A 55 -2.65 2.49 -7.27
N VAL A 56 -1.62 2.21 -8.08
CA VAL A 56 -1.65 0.99 -8.91
C VAL A 56 -1.65 -0.27 -8.05
N LYS A 57 -0.97 -0.27 -6.91
CA LYS A 57 -0.99 -1.40 -5.98
C LYS A 57 -2.39 -1.64 -5.40
N GLU A 58 -3.15 -0.58 -5.15
CA GLU A 58 -4.54 -0.68 -4.69
C GLU A 58 -5.47 -1.19 -5.80
N LEU A 59 -5.31 -0.68 -7.02
CA LEU A 59 -6.07 -1.11 -8.21
C LEU A 59 -5.84 -2.59 -8.56
N GLU A 60 -4.60 -3.06 -8.42
CA GLU A 60 -4.25 -4.47 -8.61
C GLU A 60 -4.98 -5.42 -7.64
N GLY A 61 -5.46 -4.88 -6.52
CA GLY A 61 -6.25 -5.60 -5.51
C GLY A 61 -5.47 -6.67 -4.75
N PRO A 62 -6.18 -7.48 -3.94
CA PRO A 62 -5.56 -8.53 -3.12
C PRO A 62 -4.83 -9.59 -3.96
N THR A 63 -3.72 -10.11 -3.45
CA THR A 63 -2.87 -11.09 -4.13
C THR A 63 -3.58 -12.42 -4.45
N TRP A 64 -4.70 -12.71 -3.79
CA TRP A 64 -5.48 -13.95 -3.95
C TRP A 64 -6.65 -13.82 -4.94
N LYS A 65 -6.85 -12.64 -5.56
CA LYS A 65 -7.96 -12.45 -6.52
C LYS A 65 -7.70 -13.29 -7.78
N PRO A 66 -8.61 -14.20 -8.16
CA PRO A 66 -8.45 -14.99 -9.38
C PRO A 66 -8.52 -14.08 -10.62
N ASN A 67 -7.68 -14.38 -11.63
CA ASN A 67 -7.56 -13.60 -12.88
C ASN A 67 -7.16 -12.12 -12.67
N LYS A 68 -5.99 -11.91 -12.03
CA LYS A 68 -5.42 -10.58 -11.80
C LYS A 68 -5.09 -9.88 -13.14
N LYS A 69 -5.76 -8.75 -13.41
CA LYS A 69 -5.33 -7.82 -14.47
C LYS A 69 -4.03 -7.15 -14.01
N LYS A 70 -2.92 -7.43 -14.71
CA LYS A 70 -1.64 -6.73 -14.46
C LYS A 70 -1.65 -5.43 -15.23
N ILE A 71 -1.66 -4.31 -14.51
CA ILE A 71 -1.61 -2.99 -15.11
C ILE A 71 -0.16 -2.75 -15.54
N LYS A 72 0.09 -2.67 -16.85
CA LYS A 72 1.44 -2.41 -17.38
C LYS A 72 1.70 -0.90 -17.31
N ILE A 73 2.13 -0.42 -16.15
CA ILE A 73 2.59 0.96 -16.02
C ILE A 73 3.87 1.11 -16.85
N ASN A 74 3.87 1.93 -17.89
CA ASN A 74 5.11 2.31 -18.57
C ASN A 74 5.82 3.38 -17.72
N ILE A 75 6.46 2.96 -16.63
CA ILE A 75 7.13 3.83 -15.65
C ILE A 75 8.28 4.66 -16.28
N LYS A 76 8.68 4.35 -17.52
CA LYS A 76 9.77 5.03 -18.26
C LYS A 76 9.62 6.55 -18.43
N GLN A 77 8.46 7.14 -18.17
CA GLN A 77 8.24 8.58 -18.35
C GLN A 77 8.27 9.41 -17.06
N HIS A 78 8.21 8.80 -15.87
CA HIS A 78 8.29 9.53 -14.59
C HIS A 78 9.70 9.57 -13.98
N GLU A 79 10.66 8.80 -14.52
CA GLU A 79 12.06 8.80 -14.04
C GLU A 79 12.95 9.84 -14.74
N LYS A 80 12.45 10.61 -15.72
CA LYS A 80 13.30 11.52 -16.50
C LYS A 80 13.68 12.84 -15.82
N GLU A 81 13.16 13.13 -14.63
CA GLU A 81 13.49 14.37 -13.89
C GLU A 81 14.43 14.17 -12.70
N SER A 82 14.85 12.95 -12.39
CA SER A 82 15.85 12.69 -11.34
C SER A 82 17.17 12.19 -11.92
N ASN A 83 17.90 13.08 -12.59
CA ASN A 83 19.35 12.92 -12.71
C ASN A 83 19.97 13.17 -11.32
N ILE A 84 19.94 12.15 -10.46
CA ILE A 84 20.69 12.08 -9.21
C ILE A 84 21.48 10.78 -9.27
N ASP A 85 22.79 10.92 -9.33
CA ASP A 85 23.86 9.90 -9.40
C ASP A 85 23.46 8.45 -9.02
N LEU A 86 23.27 7.61 -10.04
CA LEU A 86 22.77 6.23 -9.95
C LEU A 86 23.71 5.19 -9.31
N ASN A 87 24.92 5.58 -8.88
CA ASN A 87 25.91 4.63 -8.38
C ASN A 87 25.90 4.47 -6.84
N ASN A 88 25.32 5.42 -6.10
CA ASN A 88 25.15 5.30 -4.64
C ASN A 88 23.76 4.76 -4.22
N LEU A 89 22.72 4.91 -5.05
CA LEU A 89 21.36 4.47 -4.70
C LEU A 89 21.10 2.97 -4.85
N LYS A 90 21.87 2.25 -5.67
CA LYS A 90 21.69 0.80 -5.87
C LYS A 90 22.08 0.00 -4.63
N SER A 91 23.21 0.34 -4.00
CA SER A 91 23.62 -0.30 -2.76
C SER A 91 22.65 0.01 -1.62
N SER A 92 22.15 1.25 -1.50
CA SER A 92 21.17 1.61 -0.47
C SER A 92 19.83 0.91 -0.66
N ASN A 93 19.34 0.75 -1.89
CA ASN A 93 18.06 0.08 -2.15
C ASN A 93 18.12 -1.43 -1.90
N ASP A 94 19.25 -2.08 -2.23
CA ASP A 94 19.46 -3.50 -1.90
C ASP A 94 19.58 -3.71 -0.39
N ILE A 95 20.30 -2.82 0.31
CA ILE A 95 20.39 -2.84 1.78
C ILE A 95 19.02 -2.62 2.41
N ASN A 96 18.24 -1.66 1.92
CA ASN A 96 16.89 -1.37 2.42
C ASN A 96 15.93 -2.56 2.22
N ASN A 97 16.01 -3.24 1.07
CA ASN A 97 15.21 -4.44 0.82
C ASN A 97 15.62 -5.61 1.74
N GLN A 98 16.92 -5.81 1.97
CA GLN A 98 17.39 -6.83 2.91
C GLN A 98 16.96 -6.55 4.36
N ILE A 99 17.02 -5.28 4.79
CA ILE A 99 16.54 -4.85 6.11
C ILE A 99 15.02 -5.07 6.23
N LEU A 100 14.27 -4.79 5.16
CA LEU A 100 12.82 -5.01 5.11
C LEU A 100 12.46 -6.51 5.20
N GLU A 101 13.16 -7.39 4.50
CA GLU A 101 12.93 -8.83 4.60
C GLU A 101 13.29 -9.37 5.99
N LYS A 102 14.39 -8.88 6.59
CA LYS A 102 14.78 -9.24 7.95
C LYS A 102 13.73 -8.82 8.98
N SER A 103 13.20 -7.59 8.88
CA SER A 103 12.18 -7.09 9.82
C SER A 103 10.87 -7.88 9.73
N LYS A 104 10.48 -8.35 8.53
CA LYS A 104 9.34 -9.26 8.35
C LYS A 104 9.56 -10.59 9.08
N ILE A 105 10.72 -11.20 8.90
CA ILE A 105 11.08 -12.47 9.57
C ILE A 105 11.06 -12.31 11.09
N ASP A 106 11.63 -11.22 11.60
CA ASP A 106 11.68 -10.95 13.03
C ASP A 106 10.28 -10.69 13.61
N SER A 107 9.37 -10.05 12.85
CA SER A 107 7.97 -9.90 13.24
C SER A 107 7.24 -11.24 13.37
N ILE A 108 7.47 -12.17 12.43
CA ILE A 108 6.90 -13.52 12.48
C ILE A 108 7.44 -14.29 13.69
N LYS A 109 8.75 -14.22 13.95
CA LYS A 109 9.38 -14.83 15.13
C LYS A 109 8.81 -14.27 16.43
N ALA A 110 8.61 -12.96 16.52
CA ALA A 110 8.01 -12.33 17.71
C ALA A 110 6.59 -12.86 17.97
N ILE A 111 5.75 -12.93 16.93
CA ILE A 111 4.39 -13.50 17.04
C ILE A 111 4.44 -14.97 17.47
N ALA A 112 5.37 -15.76 16.91
CA ALA A 112 5.57 -17.16 17.29
C ALA A 112 5.98 -17.29 18.76
N LEU A 113 6.89 -16.43 19.24
CA LEU A 113 7.34 -16.38 20.62
C LEU A 113 6.19 -16.03 21.59
N ILE A 114 5.40 -15.00 21.27
CA ILE A 114 4.20 -14.64 22.05
C ILE A 114 3.26 -15.84 22.13
N ARG A 115 2.99 -16.52 21.01
CA ARG A 115 2.12 -17.70 20.98
C ARG A 115 2.68 -18.83 21.85
N ALA A 116 3.99 -19.11 21.77
CA ALA A 116 4.63 -20.13 22.58
C ALA A 116 4.50 -19.83 24.08
N TYR A 117 4.73 -18.58 24.49
CA TYR A 117 4.53 -18.14 25.88
C TYR A 117 3.07 -18.24 26.33
N ARG A 118 2.11 -17.91 25.45
CA ARG A 118 0.69 -18.06 25.80
C ARG A 118 0.28 -19.51 25.99
N ILE A 119 0.81 -20.43 25.18
CA ILE A 119 0.43 -21.86 25.22
C ILE A 119 1.20 -22.61 26.31
N ARG A 120 2.52 -22.42 26.40
CA ARG A 120 3.42 -23.22 27.25
C ARG A 120 4.10 -22.40 28.36
N GLY A 121 3.85 -21.09 28.46
CA GLY A 121 4.48 -20.23 29.45
C GLY A 121 4.16 -20.61 30.90
N HIS A 122 3.07 -21.34 31.14
CA HIS A 122 2.76 -21.87 32.47
C HIS A 122 3.83 -22.83 33.01
N LEU A 123 4.60 -23.50 32.13
CA LEU A 123 5.69 -24.39 32.57
C LEU A 123 6.89 -23.64 33.16
N ILE A 124 7.10 -22.39 32.75
CA ILE A 124 8.17 -21.53 33.27
C ILE A 124 7.67 -20.56 34.35
N ALA A 125 6.39 -20.62 34.73
CA ALA A 125 5.78 -19.74 35.71
C ALA A 125 6.16 -20.17 37.14
N ASN A 126 6.68 -19.24 37.94
CA ASN A 126 7.06 -19.49 39.34
C ASN A 126 5.81 -19.51 40.22
N LEU A 127 5.14 -20.66 40.23
CA LEU A 127 3.90 -20.89 40.98
C LEU A 127 4.10 -21.66 42.29
N ASP A 128 5.27 -22.29 42.47
CA ASP A 128 5.57 -23.07 43.67
C ASP A 128 6.13 -22.16 44.78
N PRO A 129 5.40 -21.92 45.88
CA PRO A 129 5.88 -21.11 46.99
C PRO A 129 6.93 -21.85 47.84
N LEU A 130 7.04 -23.18 47.73
CA LEU A 130 8.00 -23.98 48.47
C LEU A 130 9.34 -24.13 47.74
N GLY A 131 9.36 -23.82 46.44
CA GLY A 131 10.58 -23.85 45.61
C GLY A 131 11.22 -25.23 45.46
N MET A 132 10.42 -26.30 45.58
CA MET A 132 10.91 -27.68 45.53
C MET A 132 10.78 -28.31 44.14
N MET A 133 10.16 -27.62 43.18
CA MET A 133 10.01 -28.09 41.81
C MET A 133 11.30 -27.91 40.99
N GLU A 134 11.92 -29.01 40.57
CA GLU A 134 12.97 -29.01 39.53
C GLU A 134 12.34 -28.91 38.13
N ARG A 135 12.95 -28.12 37.24
CA ARG A 135 12.46 -27.82 35.89
C ARG A 135 13.43 -28.25 34.80
#